data_AF-A0A8H3DGD0-F1
#
_entry.id   AF-A0A8H3DGD0-F1
#
_cell.length_a   1.000
_cell.length_b   1.000
_cell.length_c   1.000
_cell.angle_alpha   90.00
_cell.angle_beta   90.00
_cell.angle_gamma   90.00
#
_symmetry.space_group_name_H-M   'P 1'
#
loop_
_entity.id
_entity.type
_entity.pdbx_description
1 polymer ?
#
loop_
_entity_poly.entity_id
_entity_poly.type
_entity_poly.pdbx_seq_one_letter_code
_entity_poly.pdbx_strand_id
1 'polypeptide(L)'
;MLTNGYPTHKEHHDEEIRNMSIKPESIKSDRKGMDSWVRQLGPDPSIRWYCDEGSHKADTKAVRGVLKKGPRAQPTLIYIAGHTETQITAGPSSGQFAYAPADYLNTNPSGQPQLIPASNSQLPYMLEYEGNEARWVQTGYPGISTGTSSEIVHFAATAPDERAAAFESGALFTKAFYNINPSEARSLKDIVKQLQENMSKILSSGGSSPGTIHSQHPKVYSSRIIDEPHFFAALQFFLSDSAADTNSESSG
;
A
#
# COMPACT_ATOMS: atom_id res chain seq x y z
N MET A 1 -10.19 -1.91 0.87
CA MET A 1 -9.33 -0.72 1.00
C MET A 1 -9.55 -0.12 2.37
N LEU A 2 -8.48 0.14 3.11
CA LEU A 2 -8.48 0.61 4.49
C LEU A 2 -7.73 1.94 4.53
N THR A 3 -8.35 3.00 5.05
CA THR A 3 -7.71 4.31 5.23
C THR A 3 -8.02 4.84 6.63
N ASN A 4 -7.01 5.26 7.38
CA ASN A 4 -7.23 6.05 8.60
C ASN A 4 -6.51 7.40 8.48
N GLY A 5 -7.03 8.42 9.16
CA GLY A 5 -6.44 9.75 9.19
C GLY A 5 -6.51 10.45 10.54
N TYR A 6 -6.98 9.73 11.56
CA TYR A 6 -7.24 10.22 12.91
C TYR A 6 -7.90 11.61 12.93
N PRO A 7 -9.17 11.73 12.51
CA PRO A 7 -9.89 13.01 12.56
C PRO A 7 -9.93 13.60 13.98
N THR A 8 -9.93 12.73 14.99
CA THR A 8 -9.89 13.05 16.43
C THR A 8 -8.61 13.75 16.87
N HIS A 9 -7.53 13.71 16.08
CA HIS A 9 -6.24 14.31 16.44
C HIS A 9 -6.10 15.76 15.97
N LYS A 10 -6.99 16.24 15.10
CA LYS A 10 -6.94 17.61 14.57
C LYS A 10 -7.02 18.68 15.67
N GLU A 11 -7.68 18.37 16.77
CA GLU A 11 -7.89 19.27 17.91
C GLU A 11 -7.02 18.89 19.12
N HIS A 12 -6.07 17.95 18.97
CA HIS A 12 -5.21 17.55 20.08
C HIS A 12 -4.31 18.71 20.51
N HIS A 13 -4.02 18.86 21.81
CA HIS A 13 -3.23 19.98 22.34
C HIS A 13 -1.73 19.88 21.97
N ASP A 14 -1.23 18.67 21.76
CA ASP A 14 0.11 18.39 21.25
C ASP A 14 0.20 18.56 19.73
N GLU A 15 1.17 19.35 19.26
CA GLU A 15 1.39 19.67 17.85
C GLU A 15 1.89 18.48 17.03
N GLU A 16 2.74 17.63 17.59
CA GLU A 16 3.20 16.42 16.91
C GLU A 16 2.01 15.49 16.65
N ILE A 17 1.11 15.36 17.63
CA ILE A 17 -0.12 14.58 17.48
C ILE A 17 -1.08 15.18 16.44
N ARG A 18 -1.22 16.51 16.37
CA ARG A 18 -1.99 17.16 15.30
C ARG A 18 -1.37 16.94 13.92
N ASN A 19 -0.05 17.00 13.81
CA ASN A 19 0.69 16.77 12.57
C ASN A 19 0.66 15.30 12.13
N MET A 20 0.30 14.39 13.03
CA MET A 20 -0.06 13.01 12.69
C MET A 20 -1.47 12.88 12.09
N SER A 21 -2.27 13.94 11.90
CA SER A 21 -3.56 13.79 11.21
C SER A 21 -3.38 13.85 9.69
N ILE A 22 -3.74 12.77 8.99
CA ILE A 22 -3.82 12.79 7.52
C ILE A 22 -5.04 13.64 7.12
N LYS A 23 -4.81 14.66 6.29
CA LYS A 23 -5.88 15.54 5.81
C LYS A 23 -6.97 14.72 5.07
N PRO A 24 -8.27 14.86 5.40
CA PRO A 24 -9.35 14.12 4.72
C PRO A 24 -9.37 14.30 3.20
N GLU A 25 -8.95 15.47 2.72
CA GLU A 25 -8.84 15.80 1.30
C GLU A 25 -7.80 14.90 0.61
N SER A 26 -6.70 14.61 1.29
CA SER A 26 -5.66 13.67 0.81
C SER A 26 -6.21 12.25 0.73
N ILE A 27 -6.98 11.80 1.74
CA ILE A 27 -7.64 10.48 1.73
C ILE A 27 -8.66 10.37 0.60
N LYS A 28 -9.47 11.41 0.36
CA LYS A 28 -10.44 11.46 -0.75
C LYS A 28 -9.74 11.38 -2.11
N SER A 29 -8.62 12.07 -2.25
CA SER A 29 -7.78 12.05 -3.47
C SER A 29 -7.21 10.65 -3.74
N ASP A 30 -6.55 10.06 -2.74
CA ASP A 30 -6.01 8.70 -2.81
C ASP A 30 -7.11 7.68 -3.13
N ARG A 31 -8.28 7.83 -2.50
CA ARG A 31 -9.45 7.00 -2.77
C ARG A 31 -9.89 7.07 -4.22
N LYS A 32 -10.05 8.28 -4.77
CA LYS A 32 -10.49 8.46 -6.16
C LYS A 32 -9.50 7.84 -7.15
N GLY A 33 -8.20 8.08 -6.96
CA GLY A 33 -7.15 7.53 -7.82
C GLY A 33 -7.14 6.01 -7.80
N MET A 34 -7.16 5.42 -6.60
CA MET A 34 -7.18 3.97 -6.45
C MET A 34 -8.48 3.31 -6.93
N ASP A 35 -9.65 3.92 -6.70
CA ASP A 35 -10.92 3.40 -7.23
C ASP A 35 -10.87 3.32 -8.77
N SER A 36 -10.34 4.36 -9.42
CA SER A 36 -10.17 4.38 -10.88
C SER A 36 -9.16 3.33 -11.35
N TRP A 37 -8.10 3.10 -10.59
CA TRP A 37 -7.06 2.13 -10.92
C TRP A 37 -7.51 0.69 -10.74
N VAL A 38 -8.20 0.37 -9.64
CA VAL A 38 -8.71 -0.98 -9.37
C VAL A 38 -9.73 -1.43 -10.42
N ARG A 39 -10.49 -0.50 -10.99
CA ARG A 39 -11.42 -0.77 -12.11
C ARG A 39 -10.73 -1.22 -13.40
N GLN A 40 -9.42 -1.04 -13.52
CA GLN A 40 -8.64 -1.57 -14.66
C GLN A 40 -8.20 -3.03 -14.44
N LEU A 41 -8.33 -3.55 -13.22
CA LEU A 41 -7.97 -4.94 -12.86
C LEU A 41 -9.10 -5.96 -13.10
N GLY A 42 -10.26 -5.52 -13.59
CA GLY A 42 -11.43 -6.37 -13.78
C GLY A 42 -12.63 -5.61 -14.33
N PRO A 43 -13.54 -6.27 -15.08
CA PRO A 43 -14.74 -5.64 -15.63
C PRO A 43 -15.74 -5.20 -14.54
N ASP A 44 -15.73 -5.84 -13.37
CA ASP A 44 -16.59 -5.47 -12.24
C ASP A 44 -15.95 -5.85 -10.88
N PRO A 45 -14.95 -5.10 -10.40
CA PRO A 45 -14.32 -5.42 -9.12
C PRO A 45 -15.28 -5.13 -7.97
N SER A 46 -15.45 -6.10 -7.06
CA SER A 46 -16.15 -5.88 -5.79
C SER A 46 -15.29 -5.06 -4.83
N ILE A 47 -15.39 -3.73 -4.91
CA ILE A 47 -14.62 -2.81 -4.05
C ILE A 47 -15.36 -2.57 -2.72
N ARG A 48 -14.66 -2.76 -1.60
CA ARG A 48 -15.13 -2.35 -0.26
C ARG A 48 -14.14 -1.41 0.41
N TRP A 49 -14.68 -0.31 0.93
CA TRP A 49 -13.94 0.73 1.64
C TRP A 49 -14.24 0.68 3.12
N TYR A 50 -13.19 0.76 3.94
CA TYR A 50 -13.29 1.04 5.36
C TYR A 50 -12.49 2.30 5.63
N CYS A 51 -13.12 3.28 6.25
CA CYS A 51 -12.55 4.58 6.58
C CYS A 51 -13.07 5.01 7.95
N ASP A 52 -12.32 5.83 8.66
CA ASP A 52 -12.75 6.42 9.94
C ASP A 52 -14.07 7.19 9.79
N GLU A 53 -14.29 7.76 8.60
CA GLU A 53 -15.51 8.44 8.20
C GLU A 53 -16.37 7.54 7.29
N GLY A 54 -17.63 7.30 7.69
CA GLY A 54 -18.63 6.61 6.87
C GLY A 54 -19.27 5.38 7.53
N SER A 55 -19.92 4.55 6.72
CA SER A 55 -20.71 3.40 7.20
C SER A 55 -19.88 2.18 7.61
N HIS A 56 -18.63 2.09 7.15
CA HIS A 56 -17.71 1.00 7.45
C HIS A 56 -16.45 1.57 8.09
N LYS A 57 -16.36 1.49 9.42
CA LYS A 57 -15.20 2.01 10.17
C LYS A 57 -13.96 1.14 9.94
N ALA A 58 -12.79 1.77 9.81
CA ALA A 58 -11.49 1.10 9.75
C ALA A 58 -10.96 0.73 11.16
N ASP A 59 -11.83 0.15 12.00
CA ASP A 59 -11.48 -0.27 13.36
C ASP A 59 -10.72 -1.62 13.39
N THR A 60 -10.15 -1.95 14.55
CA THR A 60 -9.37 -3.17 14.77
C THR A 60 -10.12 -4.42 14.31
N LYS A 61 -11.42 -4.50 14.61
CA LYS A 61 -12.26 -5.66 14.27
C LYS A 61 -12.42 -5.78 12.76
N ALA A 62 -12.72 -4.69 12.07
CA ALA A 62 -12.88 -4.64 10.63
C ALA A 62 -11.56 -5.00 9.91
N VAL A 63 -10.44 -4.40 10.32
CA VAL A 63 -9.12 -4.66 9.72
C VAL A 63 -8.70 -6.12 9.93
N ARG A 64 -8.81 -6.64 11.16
CA ARG A 64 -8.54 -8.06 11.44
C ARG A 64 -9.47 -8.97 10.64
N GLY A 65 -10.75 -8.63 10.53
CA GLY A 65 -11.72 -9.39 9.74
C GLY A 65 -11.36 -9.45 8.25
N VAL A 66 -10.87 -8.35 7.68
CA VAL A 66 -10.38 -8.31 6.29
C VAL A 66 -9.13 -9.14 6.12
N LEU A 67 -8.14 -9.02 7.03
CA LEU A 67 -6.84 -9.69 6.91
C LEU A 67 -6.89 -11.18 7.24
N LYS A 68 -7.68 -11.59 8.24
CA LYS A 68 -7.83 -13.00 8.66
C LYS A 68 -8.82 -13.80 7.82
N LYS A 69 -9.45 -13.17 6.81
CA LYS A 69 -10.33 -13.90 5.90
C LYS A 69 -9.49 -14.98 5.23
N GLY A 70 -9.93 -16.24 5.37
CA GLY A 70 -9.24 -17.43 4.88
C GLY A 70 -9.01 -17.44 3.36
N PRO A 71 -8.63 -18.59 2.77
CA PRO A 71 -8.21 -18.65 1.36
C PRO A 71 -9.20 -17.94 0.45
N ARG A 72 -8.67 -17.05 -0.39
CA ARG A 72 -9.47 -16.22 -1.28
C ARG A 72 -9.67 -16.94 -2.60
N ALA A 73 -10.92 -17.10 -3.01
CA ALA A 73 -11.27 -17.79 -4.26
C ALA A 73 -10.99 -16.96 -5.52
N GLN A 74 -10.68 -15.68 -5.38
CA GLN A 74 -10.41 -14.74 -6.48
C GLN A 74 -9.21 -13.84 -6.11
N PRO A 75 -8.47 -13.33 -7.11
CA PRO A 75 -7.45 -12.31 -6.90
C PRO A 75 -7.99 -11.18 -6.04
N THR A 76 -7.24 -10.81 -5.02
CA THR A 76 -7.70 -9.80 -4.06
C THR A 76 -6.61 -8.79 -3.79
N LEU A 77 -6.91 -7.53 -4.10
CA LEU A 77 -6.10 -6.40 -3.69
C LEU A 77 -6.51 -5.93 -2.28
N ILE A 78 -5.54 -5.80 -1.39
CA ILE A 78 -5.73 -5.15 -0.09
C ILE A 78 -4.83 -3.92 -0.06
N TYR A 79 -5.45 -2.76 -0.12
CA TYR A 79 -4.79 -1.47 0.10
C TYR A 79 -5.03 -1.01 1.53
N ILE A 80 -3.96 -0.66 2.23
CA ILE A 80 -3.97 -0.11 3.58
C ILE A 80 -3.15 1.18 3.55
N ALA A 81 -3.80 2.30 3.86
CA ALA A 81 -3.14 3.56 4.14
C ALA A 81 -3.52 4.03 5.53
N GLY A 82 -2.56 4.65 6.21
CA GLY A 82 -2.74 5.08 7.58
C GLY A 82 -1.46 4.95 8.37
N HIS A 83 -1.58 5.19 9.67
CA HIS A 83 -0.44 5.22 10.55
C HIS A 83 0.08 3.82 10.87
N THR A 84 1.40 3.72 10.89
CA THR A 84 2.12 2.59 11.42
C THR A 84 2.86 3.01 12.69
N GLU A 85 2.94 2.11 13.64
CA GLU A 85 3.80 2.27 14.81
C GLU A 85 4.84 1.16 14.87
N THR A 86 5.98 1.48 15.47
CA THR A 86 7.01 0.50 15.75
C THR A 86 6.65 -0.22 17.04
N GLN A 87 6.33 -1.51 16.96
CA GLN A 87 6.12 -2.32 18.14
C GLN A 87 7.47 -2.57 18.81
N ILE A 88 7.73 -1.91 19.94
CA ILE A 88 8.89 -2.20 20.79
C ILE A 88 8.53 -3.43 21.64
N THR A 89 8.76 -4.64 21.12
CA THR A 89 8.78 -5.84 21.97
C THR A 89 10.12 -5.91 22.68
N ALA A 90 10.11 -6.09 24.00
CA ALA A 90 11.33 -6.34 24.78
C ALA A 90 12.01 -7.63 24.30
N GLY A 91 13.06 -7.50 23.48
CA GLY A 91 13.84 -8.60 22.92
C GLY A 91 14.76 -8.11 21.79
N PRO A 92 15.80 -8.88 21.39
CA PRO A 92 16.85 -8.44 20.46
C PRO A 92 16.43 -8.39 18.98
N SER A 93 15.14 -8.52 18.67
CA SER A 93 14.62 -8.40 17.29
C SER A 93 14.03 -7.02 17.07
N SER A 94 14.66 -6.28 16.16
CA SER A 94 14.24 -5.03 15.54
C SER A 94 12.72 -4.80 15.55
N GLY A 95 12.31 -3.60 15.98
CA GLY A 95 10.90 -3.21 16.11
C GLY A 95 10.12 -3.49 14.82
N GLN A 96 9.06 -4.27 14.94
CA GLN A 96 8.18 -4.60 13.82
C GLN A 96 7.18 -3.47 13.62
N PHE A 97 6.99 -3.05 12.36
CA PHE A 97 5.90 -2.12 12.03
C PHE A 97 4.56 -2.82 12.22
N ALA A 98 3.65 -2.12 12.86
CA ALA A 98 2.27 -2.53 13.00
C ALA A 98 1.34 -1.39 12.56
N TYR A 99 0.30 -1.74 11.83
CA TYR A 99 -0.76 -0.82 11.49
C TYR A 99 -1.55 -0.46 12.76
N ALA A 100 -1.72 0.84 12.97
CA ALA A 100 -2.50 1.38 14.07
C ALA A 100 -3.92 1.71 13.53
N PRO A 101 -4.96 0.94 13.89
CA PRO A 101 -6.33 1.13 13.39
C PRO A 101 -7.02 2.36 14.00
N ALA A 102 -8.21 2.70 13.51
CA ALA A 102 -8.95 3.90 13.93
C ALA A 102 -9.24 3.98 15.45
N ASP A 103 -9.40 2.83 16.10
CA ASP A 103 -9.65 2.68 17.53
C ASP A 103 -8.37 2.40 18.34
N TYR A 104 -7.19 2.63 17.76
CA TYR A 104 -5.88 2.39 18.38
C TYR A 104 -5.73 3.05 19.76
N LEU A 105 -6.24 4.28 19.93
CA LEU A 105 -6.19 5.03 21.19
C LEU A 105 -7.40 4.81 22.12
N ASN A 106 -8.39 4.00 21.74
CA ASN A 106 -9.50 3.69 22.64
C ASN A 106 -8.99 2.72 23.71
N THR A 107 -8.65 3.30 24.86
CA THR A 107 -8.16 2.63 26.05
C THR A 107 -9.22 1.67 26.59
N ASN A 108 -9.08 0.38 26.27
CA ASN A 108 -9.61 -0.67 27.14
C ASN A 108 -8.93 -0.51 28.53
N PRO A 109 -9.57 -0.84 29.66
CA PRO A 109 -9.01 -0.61 31.01
C PRO A 109 -7.66 -1.33 31.27
N SER A 110 -7.24 -2.21 30.38
CA SER A 110 -5.95 -2.92 30.42
C SER A 110 -4.79 -2.22 29.70
N GLY A 111 -4.99 -1.04 29.08
CA GLY A 111 -3.92 -0.14 28.63
C GLY A 111 -2.97 -0.65 27.53
N GLN A 112 -3.23 -1.79 26.88
CA GLN A 112 -2.37 -2.30 25.81
C GLN A 112 -2.88 -1.90 24.42
N PRO A 113 -2.06 -1.24 23.59
CA PRO A 113 -2.46 -0.87 22.23
C PRO A 113 -2.73 -2.09 21.35
N GLN A 114 -3.85 -2.10 20.62
CA GLN A 114 -4.19 -3.18 19.69
C GLN A 114 -3.56 -2.94 18.31
N LEU A 115 -2.24 -2.99 18.27
CA LEU A 115 -1.47 -2.97 17.04
C LEU A 115 -1.78 -4.22 16.19
N ILE A 116 -1.93 -4.02 14.88
CA ILE A 116 -2.05 -5.12 13.92
C ILE A 116 -0.68 -5.23 13.25
N PRO A 117 0.11 -6.28 13.55
CA PRO A 117 1.41 -6.45 12.93
C PRO A 117 1.26 -6.31 11.41
N ALA A 118 2.21 -5.64 10.76
CA ALA A 118 2.36 -5.75 9.31
C ALA A 118 2.91 -7.15 8.97
N SER A 119 2.36 -8.22 9.57
CA SER A 119 2.83 -9.61 9.53
C SER A 119 2.83 -10.22 8.12
N ASN A 120 2.34 -9.49 7.12
CA ASN A 120 2.53 -9.81 5.70
C ASN A 120 3.96 -9.51 5.20
N SER A 121 4.87 -9.10 6.08
CA SER A 121 6.29 -8.89 5.79
C SER A 121 7.16 -10.14 6.05
N GLN A 122 6.60 -11.22 6.60
CA GLN A 122 7.30 -12.50 6.79
C GLN A 122 7.29 -13.35 5.51
N LEU A 123 7.46 -12.70 4.36
CA LEU A 123 7.50 -13.37 3.07
C LEU A 123 8.95 -13.74 2.74
N PRO A 124 9.20 -14.92 2.15
CA PRO A 124 10.55 -15.47 1.96
C PRO A 124 11.41 -14.67 0.96
N TYR A 125 10.79 -13.86 0.09
CA TYR A 125 11.50 -13.06 -0.91
C TYR A 125 11.17 -11.58 -0.78
N MET A 126 12.18 -10.75 -1.04
CA MET A 126 12.09 -9.29 -1.16
C MET A 126 12.73 -8.86 -2.47
N LEU A 127 12.10 -7.93 -3.18
CA LEU A 127 12.63 -7.29 -4.37
C LEU A 127 13.25 -5.95 -3.96
N GLU A 128 14.56 -5.87 -4.03
CA GLU A 128 15.31 -4.64 -3.81
C GLU A 128 15.49 -3.89 -5.12
N TYR A 129 15.39 -2.56 -5.08
CA TYR A 129 15.73 -1.70 -6.20
C TYR A 129 16.89 -0.77 -5.82
N GLU A 130 18.08 -1.10 -6.30
CA GLU A 130 19.32 -0.37 -6.02
C GLU A 130 20.08 -0.13 -7.33
N GLY A 131 20.67 1.06 -7.51
CA GLY A 131 21.54 1.32 -8.66
C GLY A 131 20.87 1.15 -10.04
N ASN A 132 19.55 1.41 -10.12
CA ASN A 132 18.70 1.16 -11.30
C ASN A 132 18.45 -0.31 -11.66
N GLU A 133 18.72 -1.23 -10.75
CA GLU A 133 18.50 -2.65 -10.93
C GLU A 133 17.54 -3.21 -9.86
N ALA A 134 16.59 -4.05 -10.28
CA ALA A 134 15.68 -4.74 -9.38
C ALA A 134 16.13 -6.20 -9.18
N ARG A 135 16.50 -6.58 -7.95
CA ARG A 135 17.01 -7.92 -7.62
C ARG A 135 16.21 -8.61 -6.52
N TRP A 136 15.99 -9.92 -6.68
CA TRP A 136 15.36 -10.74 -5.65
C TRP A 136 16.39 -11.13 -4.58
N VAL A 137 16.01 -10.99 -3.32
CA VAL A 137 16.80 -11.33 -2.13
C VAL A 137 15.95 -12.19 -1.20
N GLN A 138 16.57 -13.18 -0.55
CA GLN A 138 15.90 -13.97 0.49
C GLN A 138 15.88 -13.21 1.81
N THR A 139 14.73 -13.15 2.47
CA THR A 139 14.50 -12.37 3.69
C THR A 139 14.88 -13.10 4.98
N GLY A 140 15.24 -14.38 4.89
CA GLY A 140 15.52 -15.24 6.04
C GLY A 140 14.25 -15.77 6.75
N TYR A 141 13.05 -15.34 6.34
CA TYR A 141 11.81 -15.93 6.83
C TYR A 141 11.58 -17.32 6.19
N PRO A 142 11.12 -18.32 6.96
CA PRO A 142 10.80 -19.62 6.39
C PRO A 142 9.71 -19.44 5.32
N GLY A 143 9.86 -20.13 4.19
CA GLY A 143 8.80 -20.16 3.18
C GLY A 143 7.49 -20.60 3.83
N ILE A 144 6.39 -19.93 3.46
CA ILE A 144 5.05 -20.32 3.91
C ILE A 144 4.88 -21.80 3.58
N SER A 145 4.71 -22.63 4.61
CA SER A 145 4.71 -24.09 4.50
C SER A 145 3.71 -24.52 3.43
N THR A 146 4.16 -25.37 2.51
CA THR A 146 3.38 -25.95 1.41
C THR A 146 2.06 -26.54 1.90
N GLY A 147 0.99 -25.76 1.80
CA GLY A 147 -0.32 -26.14 2.32
C GLY A 147 -1.46 -25.16 1.97
N THR A 148 -1.15 -23.90 1.67
CA THR A 148 -2.12 -22.94 1.14
C THR A 148 -1.49 -22.13 0.00
N SER A 149 -1.87 -22.46 -1.24
CA SER A 149 -1.31 -22.00 -2.52
C SER A 149 -1.61 -20.53 -2.86
N SER A 150 -1.62 -19.61 -1.89
CA SER A 150 -1.92 -18.21 -2.16
C SER A 150 -0.63 -17.48 -2.52
N GLU A 151 -0.55 -17.02 -3.77
CA GLU A 151 0.47 -16.07 -4.20
C GLU A 151 0.20 -14.73 -3.50
N ILE A 152 1.16 -14.27 -2.70
CA ILE A 152 1.05 -13.02 -1.94
C ILE A 152 2.19 -12.12 -2.37
N VAL A 153 1.83 -10.89 -2.75
CA VAL A 153 2.77 -9.81 -3.00
C VAL A 153 2.36 -8.61 -2.16
N HIS A 154 3.31 -8.05 -1.43
CA HIS A 154 3.10 -6.93 -0.53
C HIS A 154 4.03 -5.78 -0.93
N PHE A 155 3.44 -4.68 -1.39
CA PHE A 155 4.15 -3.43 -1.59
C PHE A 155 4.12 -2.62 -0.29
N ALA A 156 5.27 -2.50 0.35
CA ALA A 156 5.46 -1.62 1.49
C ALA A 156 5.93 -0.25 0.98
N ALA A 157 5.13 0.79 1.26
CA ALA A 157 5.38 2.14 0.77
C ALA A 157 6.67 2.76 1.30
N THR A 158 7.09 2.37 2.51
CA THR A 158 8.20 2.96 3.24
C THR A 158 9.05 1.83 3.81
N ALA A 159 10.38 1.97 3.71
CA ALA A 159 11.28 1.05 4.39
C ALA A 159 11.20 1.22 5.93
N PRO A 160 11.56 0.19 6.72
CA PRO A 160 11.50 0.23 8.18
C PRO A 160 12.27 1.39 8.85
N ASP A 161 13.22 1.97 8.16
CA ASP A 161 14.12 3.02 8.60
C ASP A 161 13.78 4.41 8.02
N GLU A 162 12.66 4.51 7.29
CA GLU A 162 12.26 5.71 6.58
C GLU A 162 10.96 6.33 7.10
N ARG A 163 10.80 7.63 6.86
CA ARG A 163 9.55 8.35 7.13
C ARG A 163 8.69 8.34 5.88
N ALA A 164 7.41 8.02 6.05
CA ALA A 164 6.44 8.13 4.96
C ALA A 164 6.28 9.60 4.56
N ALA A 165 6.23 9.88 3.25
CA ALA A 165 5.98 11.20 2.72
C ALA A 165 4.52 11.31 2.21
N ALA A 166 3.82 12.35 2.66
CA ALA A 166 2.49 12.69 2.19
C ALA A 166 2.43 14.17 1.81
N PHE A 167 1.71 14.47 0.74
CA PHE A 167 1.45 15.83 0.29
C PHE A 167 -0.02 16.19 0.56
N GLU A 168 -0.37 17.48 0.47
CA GLU A 168 -1.77 17.92 0.60
C GLU A 168 -2.72 17.17 -0.34
N SER A 169 -2.20 16.69 -1.45
CA SER A 169 -2.97 16.06 -2.51
C SER A 169 -2.99 14.52 -2.45
N GLY A 170 -2.43 13.87 -1.42
CA GLY A 170 -2.40 12.40 -1.28
C GLY A 170 -1.03 11.85 -0.85
N ALA A 171 -0.97 10.55 -0.54
CA ALA A 171 0.31 9.89 -0.21
C ALA A 171 1.17 9.69 -1.46
N LEU A 172 2.49 9.97 -1.35
CA LEU A 172 3.44 9.90 -2.48
C LEU A 172 3.40 8.53 -3.17
N PHE A 173 3.51 7.45 -2.38
CA PHE A 173 3.46 6.08 -2.88
C PHE A 173 2.15 5.80 -3.63
N THR A 174 0.99 6.14 -3.04
CA THR A 174 -0.33 5.87 -3.64
C THR A 174 -0.41 6.51 -5.03
N LYS A 175 0.02 7.77 -5.13
CA LYS A 175 0.05 8.51 -6.40
C LYS A 175 0.95 7.90 -7.43
N ALA A 176 2.17 7.53 -7.02
CA ALA A 176 3.12 6.93 -7.92
C ALA A 176 2.62 5.56 -8.42
N PHE A 177 1.93 4.81 -7.55
CA PHE A 177 1.43 3.46 -7.83
C PHE A 177 0.23 3.45 -8.77
N TYR A 178 -0.82 4.25 -8.52
CA TYR A 178 -2.00 4.24 -9.40
C TYR A 178 -1.74 4.84 -10.80
N ASN A 179 -0.57 5.45 -11.01
CA ASN A 179 -0.11 5.92 -12.32
C ASN A 179 0.58 4.82 -13.15
N ILE A 180 0.67 3.59 -12.63
CA ILE A 180 1.17 2.42 -13.37
C ILE A 180 -0.04 1.74 -14.01
N ASN A 181 -0.12 1.71 -15.33
CA ASN A 181 -1.21 1.06 -16.04
C ASN A 181 -1.13 -0.47 -15.85
N PRO A 182 -2.12 -1.12 -15.20
CA PRO A 182 -2.06 -2.55 -14.95
C PRO A 182 -2.33 -3.40 -16.19
N SER A 183 -2.90 -2.83 -17.27
CA SER A 183 -3.11 -3.51 -18.56
C SER A 183 -1.84 -3.56 -19.43
N GLU A 184 -0.82 -2.78 -19.10
CA GLU A 184 0.46 -2.88 -19.80
C GLU A 184 1.23 -4.11 -19.32
N ALA A 185 1.68 -4.94 -20.26
CA ALA A 185 2.51 -6.10 -19.98
C ALA A 185 3.87 -5.65 -19.41
N ARG A 186 3.96 -5.63 -18.08
CA ARG A 186 5.15 -5.27 -17.32
C ARG A 186 5.47 -6.33 -16.28
N SER A 187 6.75 -6.65 -16.14
CA SER A 187 7.24 -7.51 -15.06
C SER A 187 7.16 -6.78 -13.72
N LEU A 188 7.21 -7.52 -12.61
CA LEU A 188 7.23 -6.90 -11.28
C LEU A 188 8.47 -5.99 -11.09
N LYS A 189 9.60 -6.35 -11.71
CA LYS A 189 10.84 -5.55 -11.72
C LYS A 189 10.62 -4.21 -12.42
N ASP A 190 9.98 -4.22 -13.59
CA ASP A 190 9.66 -3.00 -14.34
C ASP A 190 8.65 -2.12 -13.61
N ILE A 191 7.67 -2.73 -12.92
CA ILE A 191 6.71 -2.01 -12.08
C ILE A 191 7.43 -1.28 -10.94
N VAL A 192 8.34 -1.94 -10.22
CA VAL A 192 9.10 -1.31 -9.12
C VAL A 192 9.98 -0.18 -9.64
N LYS A 193 10.64 -0.37 -10.78
CA LYS A 193 11.41 0.69 -11.44
C LYS A 193 10.54 1.90 -11.80
N GLN A 194 9.42 1.66 -12.49
CA GLN A 194 8.46 2.71 -12.87
C GLN A 194 7.91 3.43 -11.63
N LEU A 195 7.66 2.71 -10.55
CA LEU A 195 7.21 3.26 -9.28
C LEU A 195 8.24 4.24 -8.70
N GLN A 196 9.51 3.84 -8.63
CA GLN A 196 10.59 4.71 -8.15
C GLN A 196 10.75 5.96 -9.02
N GLU A 197 10.66 5.81 -10.35
CA GLU A 197 10.70 6.92 -11.29
C GLU A 197 9.52 7.89 -11.10
N ASN A 198 8.31 7.36 -10.92
CA ASN A 198 7.11 8.15 -10.66
C ASN A 198 7.25 8.92 -9.33
N MET A 199 7.73 8.28 -8.27
CA MET A 199 7.97 8.93 -6.98
C MET A 199 9.01 10.07 -7.11
N SER A 200 10.12 9.81 -7.80
CA SER A 200 11.20 10.79 -8.02
C SER A 200 10.72 12.00 -8.81
N LYS A 201 9.87 11.80 -9.83
CA LYS A 201 9.24 12.87 -10.61
C LYS A 201 8.32 13.72 -9.74
N ILE A 202 7.46 13.10 -8.93
CA ILE A 202 6.56 13.81 -8.02
C ILE A 202 7.36 14.67 -7.04
N LEU A 203 8.39 14.09 -6.41
CA LEU A 203 9.28 14.77 -5.47
C LEU A 203 10.00 15.98 -6.10
N SER A 204 10.43 15.85 -7.36
CA SER A 204 11.12 16.90 -8.10
C SER A 204 10.18 18.02 -8.56
N SER A 205 8.91 17.69 -8.85
CA SER A 205 7.88 18.65 -9.25
C SER A 205 7.24 19.41 -8.08
N GLY A 206 7.33 18.87 -6.86
CA GLY A 206 6.62 19.35 -5.67
C GLY A 206 7.16 20.63 -5.03
N GLY A 207 8.16 21.29 -5.62
CA GLY A 207 8.68 22.57 -5.12
C GLY A 207 9.26 22.46 -3.70
N SER A 208 9.94 21.36 -3.37
CA SER A 208 10.57 21.15 -2.07
C SER A 208 11.42 22.37 -1.70
N SER A 209 11.20 22.93 -0.51
CA SER A 209 12.03 24.01 0.01
C SER A 209 13.50 23.58 -0.03
N PRO A 210 14.43 24.47 -0.44
CA PRO A 210 15.84 24.12 -0.52
C PRO A 210 16.34 23.68 0.86
N GLY A 211 16.69 22.40 0.99
CA GLY A 211 17.25 21.82 2.23
C GLY A 211 16.59 20.53 2.72
N THR A 212 15.38 20.17 2.27
CA THR A 212 14.70 18.93 2.72
C THR A 212 14.73 17.86 1.62
N ILE A 213 15.62 16.87 1.76
CA ILE A 213 15.62 15.68 0.92
C ILE A 213 14.52 14.76 1.44
N HIS A 214 13.37 14.76 0.77
CA HIS A 214 12.37 13.72 0.97
C HIS A 214 12.74 12.53 0.10
N SER A 215 13.13 11.41 0.72
CA SER A 215 13.29 10.13 0.04
C SER A 215 12.36 9.11 0.67
N GLN A 216 11.72 8.31 -0.18
CA GLN A 216 10.94 7.16 0.23
C GLN A 216 11.26 6.05 -0.77
N HIS A 217 11.67 4.89 -0.27
CA HIS A 217 12.04 3.73 -1.06
C HIS A 217 11.05 2.59 -0.79
N PRO A 218 10.18 2.27 -1.76
CA PRO A 218 9.25 1.18 -1.60
C PRO A 218 9.98 -0.16 -1.59
N LYS A 219 9.51 -1.08 -0.75
CA LYS A 219 9.98 -2.47 -0.74
C LYS A 219 8.86 -3.39 -1.20
N VAL A 220 9.19 -4.39 -1.99
CA VAL A 220 8.20 -5.41 -2.40
C VAL A 220 8.58 -6.74 -1.82
N TYR A 221 7.65 -7.37 -1.11
CA TYR A 221 7.81 -8.68 -0.51
C TYR A 221 6.91 -9.68 -1.24
N SER A 222 7.36 -10.92 -1.41
CA SER A 222 6.63 -11.92 -2.18
C SER A 222 6.78 -13.33 -1.61
N SER A 223 5.72 -14.13 -1.72
CA SER A 223 5.71 -15.55 -1.35
C SER A 223 6.60 -16.42 -2.24
N ARG A 224 6.90 -15.95 -3.47
CA ARG A 224 7.81 -16.58 -4.42
C ARG A 224 8.52 -15.54 -5.30
N ILE A 225 9.54 -15.98 -6.03
CA ILE A 225 10.07 -15.20 -7.16
C ILE A 225 9.00 -15.13 -8.26
N ILE A 226 8.75 -13.94 -8.78
CA ILE A 226 7.80 -13.64 -9.85
C ILE A 226 8.58 -12.88 -10.93
N ASP A 227 8.86 -13.56 -12.04
CA ASP A 227 9.62 -13.04 -13.19
C ASP A 227 8.76 -13.02 -14.47
N GLU A 228 7.47 -13.29 -14.33
CA GLU A 228 6.50 -13.27 -15.42
C GLU A 228 6.48 -11.88 -16.09
N PRO A 229 6.42 -11.82 -17.43
CA PRO A 229 6.47 -10.56 -18.18
C PRO A 229 5.23 -9.69 -17.96
N HIS A 230 4.15 -10.28 -17.43
CA HIS A 230 2.93 -9.56 -17.10
C HIS A 230 2.48 -9.89 -15.68
N PHE A 231 2.91 -9.05 -14.73
CA PHE A 231 2.71 -9.27 -13.30
C PHE A 231 1.24 -9.46 -12.89
N PHE A 232 0.35 -8.53 -13.26
CA PHE A 232 -1.05 -8.60 -12.84
C PHE A 232 -1.79 -9.79 -13.46
N ALA A 233 -1.48 -10.13 -14.71
CA ALA A 233 -2.03 -11.33 -15.36
C ALA A 233 -1.51 -12.62 -14.69
N ALA A 234 -0.26 -12.67 -14.25
CA ALA A 234 0.30 -13.79 -13.51
C ALA A 234 -0.44 -14.02 -12.17
N LEU A 235 -0.87 -12.93 -11.51
CA LEU A 235 -1.74 -12.97 -10.34
C LEU A 235 -3.24 -13.17 -10.66
N GLN A 236 -3.56 -13.52 -11.91
CA GLN A 236 -4.90 -13.83 -12.41
C GLN A 236 -5.90 -12.67 -12.38
N PHE A 237 -5.44 -11.41 -12.31
CA PHE A 237 -6.34 -10.27 -12.51
C PHE A 237 -6.85 -10.22 -13.97
N PHE A 238 -8.13 -9.85 -14.14
CA PHE A 238 -8.77 -9.78 -15.45
C PHE A 238 -8.57 -8.39 -16.04
N LEU A 239 -7.54 -8.23 -16.84
CA LEU A 239 -7.19 -6.92 -17.39
C LEU A 239 -8.14 -6.57 -18.53
N SER A 240 -8.74 -5.39 -18.47
CA SER A 240 -9.57 -4.88 -19.54
C SER A 240 -8.69 -4.38 -20.69
N ASP A 241 -8.96 -4.84 -21.91
CA ASP A 241 -8.39 -4.33 -23.17
C ASP A 241 -8.99 -2.95 -23.51
N SER A 242 -8.90 -1.96 -22.62
CA SER A 242 -9.41 -0.62 -22.90
C SER A 242 -8.30 0.31 -23.38
N ALA A 243 -7.78 0.05 -24.58
CA ALA A 243 -6.99 1.01 -25.35
C ALA A 243 -7.06 0.75 -26.87
N ALA A 244 -8.16 0.20 -27.38
CA ALA A 244 -8.43 0.14 -28.81
C ALA A 244 -9.76 0.84 -29.13
N ASP A 245 -9.70 1.76 -30.09
CA ASP A 245 -10.80 2.31 -30.87
C ASP A 245 -11.71 3.39 -30.25
N THR A 246 -11.15 4.61 -30.16
CA THR A 246 -11.90 5.82 -30.53
C THR A 246 -11.06 6.66 -31.49
N ASN A 247 -11.07 6.28 -32.78
CA ASN A 247 -10.91 7.17 -33.93
C ASN A 247 -11.19 6.37 -35.22
N SER A 248 -12.44 5.92 -35.39
CA SER A 248 -12.95 5.68 -36.74
C SER A 248 -13.50 7.01 -37.25
N GLU A 249 -12.71 7.65 -38.11
CA GLU A 249 -13.13 8.80 -38.92
C GLU A 249 -14.44 8.49 -39.64
N SER A 250 -15.48 9.28 -39.39
CA SER A 250 -16.67 9.31 -40.24
C SER A 250 -16.33 10.11 -41.51
N SER A 251 -15.93 9.41 -42.56
CA SER A 251 -16.08 9.89 -43.93
C SER A 251 -17.34 9.27 -44.52
N GLY A 252 -18.36 10.10 -44.75
CA GLY A 252 -19.65 9.73 -45.36
C GLY A 252 -20.59 10.91 -45.36
#